data_AF-A0A2G9MWC9-F1
#
_entry.id   AF-A0A2G9MWC9-F1
#
_cell.length_a   1.000
_cell.length_b   1.000
_cell.length_c   1.000
_cell.angle_alpha   90.00
_cell.angle_beta   90.00
_cell.angle_gamma   90.00
#
_symmetry.space_group_name_H-M   'P 1'
#
loop_
_entity.id
_entity.type
_entity.pdbx_description
1 polymer ?
#
loop_
_entity_poly.entity_id
_entity_poly.type
_entity_poly.pdbx_seq_one_letter_code
_entity_poly.pdbx_strand_id
1 'polypeptide(L)'
;NIQNILQTNLEPDDNGEKKELLKAMLIKQTQKNQEQVVFAEMLIWLYVQERNFKGALIQAKALDKRFNESGKRIVELAKLSLANKDYDAAIACHEYVIGLGKNNFYYFESKIDILVVYNEKITKSATYTNEDLLTLEKKYETTLNEIGKTANAHTLIRDLAHLKAFYLNKPTDALELLNDFMETPRLEAKNQAYLKLELANIYLFTGDIWEASLLYSQVDKAFKQDQLGETAKFFNAKISFYTGDFDWAKAQLDVLKASTSKLIANDAMKLSITITDNIGIDTTKAPLLIFAQADLYAYQNKTQEALALLDSLEKT
;
A
#
# COMPACT_ATOMS: atom_id res chain seq x y z
N ASN A 1 10.93 -6.59 -30.60
CA ASN A 1 10.73 -5.81 -29.38
C ASN A 1 11.54 -4.51 -29.50
N ILE A 2 10.97 -3.49 -30.15
CA ILE A 2 11.69 -2.28 -30.57
C ILE A 2 12.16 -1.46 -29.35
N GLN A 3 11.37 -1.43 -28.29
CA GLN A 3 11.70 -0.74 -27.03
C GLN A 3 12.95 -1.32 -26.38
N ASN A 4 13.08 -2.66 -26.29
CA ASN A 4 14.28 -3.30 -25.75
C ASN A 4 15.52 -3.02 -26.61
N ILE A 5 15.38 -3.04 -27.94
CA ILE A 5 16.49 -2.75 -28.85
C ILE A 5 16.94 -1.29 -28.70
N LEU A 6 16.01 -0.36 -28.54
CA LEU A 6 16.33 1.04 -28.30
C LEU A 6 16.98 1.24 -26.94
N GLN A 7 16.48 0.61 -25.88
CA GLN A 7 17.08 0.68 -24.56
C GLN A 7 18.54 0.22 -24.57
N THR A 8 18.85 -0.91 -25.23
CA THR A 8 20.23 -1.40 -25.36
C THR A 8 21.12 -0.49 -26.21
N ASN A 9 20.58 0.23 -27.21
CA ASN A 9 21.36 1.14 -28.06
C ASN A 9 21.51 2.56 -27.47
N LEU A 10 20.67 2.91 -26.49
CA LEU A 10 20.69 4.18 -25.77
C LEU A 10 21.58 4.15 -24.52
N GLU A 11 22.16 3.00 -24.17
CA GLU A 11 23.09 2.82 -23.06
C GLU A 11 24.38 2.19 -23.64
N PRO A 12 25.41 2.98 -24.01
CA PRO A 12 25.86 4.16 -23.29
C PRO A 12 25.48 5.49 -23.97
N ASP A 13 25.03 6.43 -23.14
CA ASP A 13 24.71 7.82 -23.48
C ASP A 13 25.20 8.73 -22.34
N ASP A 14 26.52 8.75 -22.14
CA ASP A 14 27.18 9.39 -20.98
C ASP A 14 26.82 10.88 -20.84
N ASN A 15 26.48 11.55 -21.94
CA ASN A 15 26.09 12.97 -21.96
C ASN A 15 24.57 13.21 -22.13
N GLY A 16 23.75 12.17 -22.30
CA GLY A 16 22.30 12.29 -22.54
C GLY A 16 21.90 12.82 -23.93
N GLU A 17 22.87 13.05 -24.82
CA GLU A 17 22.65 13.65 -26.14
C GLU A 17 21.80 12.76 -27.06
N LYS A 18 21.97 11.43 -26.98
CA LYS A 18 21.20 10.50 -27.82
C LYS A 18 19.73 10.49 -27.40
N LYS A 19 19.45 10.52 -26.09
CA LYS A 19 18.09 10.59 -25.55
C LYS A 19 17.40 11.90 -25.91
N GLU A 20 18.08 13.04 -25.78
CA GLU A 20 17.52 14.35 -26.15
C GLU A 20 17.27 14.48 -27.67
N LEU A 21 18.18 13.96 -28.50
CA LEU A 21 17.98 13.91 -29.95
C LEU A 21 16.78 13.04 -30.33
N LEU A 22 16.67 11.84 -29.73
CA LEU A 22 15.53 10.94 -29.91
C LEU A 22 14.21 11.62 -29.52
N LYS A 23 14.18 12.30 -28.37
CA LYS A 23 13.03 13.05 -27.87
C LYS A 23 12.61 14.16 -28.85
N ALA A 24 13.55 14.96 -29.32
CA ALA A 24 13.28 16.02 -30.29
C ALA A 24 12.72 15.44 -31.61
N MET A 25 13.27 14.32 -32.08
CA MET A 25 12.76 13.61 -33.26
C MET A 25 11.35 13.09 -33.04
N LEU A 26 11.09 12.41 -31.91
CA LEU A 26 9.78 11.86 -31.57
C LEU A 26 8.72 12.96 -31.41
N ILE A 27 9.05 14.09 -30.80
CA ILE A 27 8.14 15.25 -30.70
C ILE A 27 7.78 15.75 -32.10
N LYS A 28 8.79 16.00 -32.94
CA LYS A 28 8.58 16.48 -34.33
C LYS A 28 7.75 15.50 -35.13
N GLN A 29 8.01 14.21 -34.97
CA GLN A 29 7.34 13.15 -35.73
C GLN A 29 5.90 12.93 -35.25
N THR A 30 5.64 13.03 -33.95
CA THR A 30 4.29 12.96 -33.37
C THR A 30 3.43 14.15 -33.84
N GLN A 31 4.02 15.34 -33.95
CA GLN A 31 3.33 16.53 -34.47
C GLN A 31 3.03 16.46 -35.97
N LYS A 32 3.96 15.91 -36.77
CA LYS A 32 3.82 15.80 -38.24
C LYS A 32 2.97 14.62 -38.68
N ASN A 33 3.18 13.46 -38.08
CA ASN A 33 2.52 12.20 -38.43
C ASN A 33 1.57 11.80 -37.32
N GLN A 34 0.60 12.68 -37.08
CA GLN A 34 -0.39 12.52 -36.04
C GLN A 34 -1.05 11.13 -36.12
N GLU A 35 -1.35 10.60 -37.31
CA GLU A 35 -2.03 9.30 -37.49
C GLU A 35 -1.23 8.08 -37.01
N GLN A 36 0.09 8.21 -36.84
CA GLN A 36 0.94 7.10 -36.42
C GLN A 36 1.09 7.06 -34.90
N VAL A 37 0.25 6.24 -34.26
CA VAL A 37 0.21 6.00 -32.81
C VAL A 37 1.58 5.65 -32.22
N VAL A 38 2.37 4.90 -32.98
CA VAL A 38 3.68 4.38 -32.56
C VAL A 38 4.62 5.48 -32.05
N PHE A 39 4.64 6.66 -32.68
CA PHE A 39 5.54 7.73 -32.24
C PHE A 39 5.12 8.35 -30.90
N ALA A 40 3.82 8.51 -30.69
CA ALA A 40 3.29 9.00 -29.43
C ALA A 40 3.49 7.97 -28.31
N GLU A 41 3.31 6.67 -28.59
CA GLU A 41 3.58 5.59 -27.63
C GLU A 41 5.07 5.51 -27.24
N MET A 42 5.97 5.67 -28.21
CA MET A 42 7.40 5.73 -27.95
C MET A 42 7.78 6.97 -27.15
N LEU A 43 7.12 8.11 -27.39
CA LEU A 43 7.35 9.33 -26.62
C LEU A 43 6.84 9.21 -25.18
N ILE A 44 5.67 8.58 -24.97
CA ILE A 44 5.17 8.24 -23.62
C ILE A 44 6.15 7.32 -22.90
N TRP A 45 6.62 6.27 -23.58
CA TRP A 45 7.61 5.34 -23.01
C TRP A 45 8.89 6.08 -22.60
N LEU A 46 9.43 6.96 -23.46
CA LEU A 46 10.61 7.75 -23.14
C LEU A 46 10.40 8.65 -21.93
N TYR A 47 9.26 9.36 -21.87
CA TYR A 47 8.92 10.19 -20.72
C TYR A 47 8.80 9.39 -19.41
N VAL A 48 8.25 8.18 -19.47
CA VAL A 48 8.20 7.28 -18.31
C VAL A 48 9.61 6.91 -17.84
N GLN A 49 10.53 6.58 -18.76
CA GLN A 49 11.92 6.28 -18.41
C GLN A 49 12.63 7.49 -17.77
N GLU A 50 12.33 8.70 -18.25
CA GLU A 50 12.82 9.97 -17.68
C GLU A 50 12.11 10.39 -16.38
N ARG A 51 11.16 9.58 -15.88
CA ARG A 51 10.26 9.94 -14.76
C ARG A 51 9.48 11.24 -14.98
N ASN A 52 9.29 11.64 -16.23
CA ASN A 52 8.49 12.78 -16.63
C ASN A 52 7.03 12.36 -16.86
N PHE A 53 6.36 11.95 -15.79
CA PHE A 53 4.97 11.46 -15.87
C PHE A 53 3.98 12.56 -16.30
N LYS A 54 4.28 13.82 -15.98
CA LYS A 54 3.49 14.98 -16.47
C LYS A 54 3.54 15.08 -18.00
N GLY A 55 4.74 14.95 -18.60
CA GLY A 55 4.93 14.91 -20.05
C GLY A 55 4.23 13.70 -20.68
N ALA A 56 4.37 12.52 -20.07
CA ALA A 56 3.69 11.30 -20.49
C ALA A 56 2.16 11.48 -20.50
N LEU A 57 1.60 12.11 -19.47
CA LEU A 57 0.16 12.36 -19.35
C LEU A 57 -0.38 13.28 -20.44
N ILE A 58 0.37 14.32 -20.85
CA ILE A 58 -0.04 15.21 -21.94
C ILE A 58 -0.21 14.41 -23.24
N GLN A 59 0.77 13.55 -23.57
CA GLN A 59 0.72 12.73 -24.77
C GLN A 59 -0.39 11.67 -24.67
N ALA A 60 -0.53 11.03 -23.52
CA ALA A 60 -1.56 10.03 -23.29
C ALA A 60 -2.98 10.62 -23.41
N LYS A 61 -3.23 11.85 -22.89
CA LYS A 61 -4.51 12.56 -23.07
C LYS A 61 -4.81 12.86 -24.54
N ALA A 62 -3.79 13.21 -25.32
CA ALA A 62 -3.96 13.48 -26.74
C ALA A 62 -4.36 12.20 -27.51
N LEU A 63 -3.74 11.06 -27.18
CA LEU A 63 -4.11 9.76 -27.75
C LEU A 63 -5.51 9.32 -27.33
N ASP A 64 -5.82 9.43 -26.04
CA ASP A 64 -7.11 9.01 -25.48
C ASP A 64 -8.28 9.74 -26.17
N LYS A 65 -8.18 11.07 -26.32
CA LYS A 65 -9.19 11.87 -27.02
C LYS A 65 -9.35 11.50 -28.50
N ARG A 66 -8.25 11.14 -29.14
CA ARG A 66 -8.24 10.85 -30.57
C ARG A 66 -8.83 9.49 -30.89
N PHE A 67 -8.45 8.48 -30.13
CA PHE A 67 -8.86 7.09 -30.36
C PHE A 67 -10.07 6.70 -29.50
N ASN A 68 -10.58 7.63 -28.68
CA ASN A 68 -11.71 7.42 -27.78
C ASN A 68 -11.49 6.20 -26.88
N GLU A 69 -10.28 6.07 -26.32
CA GLU A 69 -9.86 4.93 -25.49
C GLU A 69 -10.56 4.89 -24.11
N SER A 70 -11.47 5.84 -23.86
CA SER A 70 -12.27 5.96 -22.64
C SER A 70 -11.45 6.03 -21.35
N GLY A 71 -10.18 6.43 -21.42
CA GLY A 71 -9.28 6.57 -20.29
C GLY A 71 -8.43 5.35 -19.97
N LYS A 72 -8.53 4.24 -20.73
CA LYS A 72 -7.78 3.00 -20.44
C LYS A 72 -6.28 3.25 -20.24
N ARG A 73 -5.65 3.92 -21.19
CA ARG A 73 -4.21 4.24 -21.16
C ARG A 73 -3.85 5.20 -20.01
N ILE A 74 -4.79 6.06 -19.63
CA ILE A 74 -4.60 7.01 -18.53
C ILE A 74 -4.61 6.28 -17.18
N VAL A 75 -5.50 5.29 -17.01
CA VAL A 75 -5.51 4.43 -15.80
C VAL A 75 -4.21 3.63 -15.69
N GLU A 76 -3.72 3.07 -16.80
CA GLU A 76 -2.43 2.36 -16.81
C GLU A 76 -1.26 3.28 -16.43
N LEU A 77 -1.24 4.51 -16.96
CA LEU A 77 -0.25 5.53 -16.59
C LEU A 77 -0.38 5.95 -15.13
N ALA A 78 -1.60 6.02 -14.58
CA ALA A 78 -1.84 6.35 -13.17
C ALA A 78 -1.21 5.31 -12.24
N LYS A 79 -1.46 4.01 -12.51
CA LYS A 79 -0.90 2.89 -11.76
C LYS A 79 0.64 2.88 -11.83
N LEU A 80 1.19 3.19 -13.01
CA LEU A 80 2.64 3.29 -13.19
C LEU A 80 3.24 4.48 -12.43
N SER A 81 2.56 5.63 -12.43
CA SER A 81 2.97 6.83 -11.70
C SER A 81 2.98 6.58 -10.19
N LEU A 82 1.93 5.92 -9.67
CA LEU A 82 1.85 5.51 -8.27
C LEU A 82 3.00 4.56 -7.89
N ALA A 83 3.27 3.53 -8.71
CA ALA A 83 4.37 2.60 -8.48
C ALA A 83 5.75 3.30 -8.45
N ASN A 84 5.90 4.43 -9.14
CA ASN A 84 7.10 5.27 -9.14
C ASN A 84 7.08 6.39 -8.09
N LYS A 85 6.05 6.44 -7.22
CA LYS A 85 5.84 7.45 -6.18
C LYS A 85 5.61 8.87 -6.71
N ASP A 86 5.25 9.02 -7.99
CA ASP A 86 4.78 10.30 -8.53
C ASP A 86 3.27 10.43 -8.31
N TYR A 87 2.92 10.80 -7.08
CA TYR A 87 1.52 10.90 -6.65
C TYR A 87 0.76 12.00 -7.39
N ASP A 88 1.41 13.12 -7.73
CA ASP A 88 0.76 14.23 -8.43
C ASP A 88 0.34 13.83 -9.84
N ALA A 89 1.21 13.13 -10.57
CA ALA A 89 0.86 12.61 -11.88
C ALA A 89 -0.24 11.54 -11.79
N ALA A 90 -0.19 10.63 -10.81
CA ALA A 90 -1.22 9.63 -10.60
C ALA A 90 -2.60 10.25 -10.30
N ILE A 91 -2.64 11.26 -9.42
CA ILE A 91 -3.86 12.04 -9.13
C ILE A 91 -4.39 12.67 -10.42
N ALA A 92 -3.55 13.37 -11.17
CA ALA A 92 -3.96 14.06 -12.40
C ALA A 92 -4.45 13.10 -13.51
N CYS A 93 -3.97 11.86 -13.51
CA CYS A 93 -4.47 10.80 -14.39
C CYS A 93 -5.89 10.38 -13.99
N HIS A 94 -6.12 10.03 -12.72
CA HIS A 94 -7.45 9.61 -12.26
C HIS A 94 -8.47 10.75 -12.35
N GLU A 95 -8.09 11.99 -12.01
CA GLU A 95 -8.97 13.15 -12.16
C GLU A 95 -9.44 13.36 -13.60
N TYR A 96 -8.56 13.11 -14.57
CA TYR A 96 -8.92 13.17 -15.97
C TYR A 96 -9.99 12.11 -16.32
N VAL A 97 -9.80 10.86 -15.89
CA VAL A 97 -10.74 9.77 -16.17
C VAL A 97 -12.08 10.02 -15.47
N ILE A 98 -12.07 10.51 -14.23
CA ILE A 98 -13.28 10.93 -13.50
C ILE A 98 -13.99 12.07 -14.25
N GLY A 99 -13.23 13.00 -14.82
CA GLY A 99 -13.73 14.11 -15.64
C GLY A 99 -14.39 13.69 -16.95
N LEU A 100 -14.15 12.47 -17.44
CA LEU A 100 -14.86 11.91 -18.62
C LEU A 100 -16.33 11.58 -18.31
N GLY A 101 -16.72 11.56 -17.03
CA GLY A 101 -18.11 11.45 -16.57
C GLY A 101 -18.49 10.08 -16.00
N LYS A 102 -19.61 10.05 -15.29
CA LYS A 102 -20.09 8.88 -14.51
C LYS A 102 -20.41 7.64 -15.35
N ASN A 103 -20.72 7.82 -16.63
CA ASN A 103 -21.02 6.72 -17.55
C ASN A 103 -19.76 6.04 -18.10
N ASN A 104 -18.57 6.59 -17.81
CA ASN A 104 -17.31 5.99 -18.24
C ASN A 104 -17.06 4.69 -17.46
N PHE A 105 -16.62 3.65 -18.16
CA PHE A 105 -16.32 2.34 -17.58
C PHE A 105 -15.32 2.40 -16.41
N TYR A 106 -14.32 3.27 -16.50
CA TYR A 106 -13.25 3.44 -15.51
C TYR A 106 -13.57 4.48 -14.43
N TYR A 107 -14.78 5.06 -14.41
CA TYR A 107 -15.14 6.13 -13.47
C TYR A 107 -15.00 5.67 -12.01
N PHE A 108 -15.64 4.55 -11.66
CA PHE A 108 -15.63 4.02 -10.30
C PHE A 108 -14.26 3.49 -9.88
N GLU A 109 -13.56 2.79 -10.78
CA GLU A 109 -12.19 2.34 -10.56
C GLU A 109 -11.28 3.55 -10.25
N SER A 110 -11.34 4.61 -11.06
CA SER A 110 -10.52 5.80 -10.84
C SER A 110 -10.87 6.55 -9.56
N LYS A 111 -12.15 6.56 -9.16
CA LYS A 111 -12.61 7.12 -7.87
C LYS A 111 -12.08 6.35 -6.68
N ILE A 112 -11.90 5.03 -6.80
CA ILE A 112 -11.32 4.19 -5.75
C ILE A 112 -9.80 4.37 -5.73
N ASP A 113 -9.15 4.19 -6.88
CA ASP A 113 -7.69 4.22 -7.00
C ASP A 113 -7.10 5.58 -6.59
N ILE A 114 -7.78 6.69 -6.93
CA ILE A 114 -7.31 8.02 -6.50
C ILE A 114 -7.24 8.18 -4.98
N LEU A 115 -8.12 7.50 -4.22
CA LEU A 115 -8.08 7.52 -2.76
C LEU A 115 -6.86 6.79 -2.22
N VAL A 116 -6.48 5.67 -2.85
CA VAL A 116 -5.23 4.97 -2.53
C VAL A 116 -4.04 5.90 -2.76
N VAL A 117 -4.02 6.62 -3.89
CA VAL A 117 -2.96 7.60 -4.19
C VAL A 117 -2.92 8.72 -3.14
N TYR A 118 -4.06 9.29 -2.75
CA TYR A 118 -4.11 10.31 -1.71
C TYR A 118 -3.62 9.78 -0.36
N ASN A 119 -4.04 8.57 0.02
CA ASN A 119 -3.62 7.93 1.25
C ASN A 119 -2.11 7.70 1.27
N GLU A 120 -1.52 7.14 0.21
CA GLU A 120 -0.07 6.97 0.13
C GLU A 120 0.68 8.31 0.12
N LYS A 121 0.19 9.31 -0.62
CA LYS A 121 0.79 10.65 -0.65
C LYS A 121 0.86 11.28 0.74
N ILE A 122 -0.22 11.17 1.52
CA ILE A 122 -0.30 11.75 2.87
C ILE A 122 0.55 10.94 3.85
N THR A 123 0.37 9.61 3.90
CA THR A 123 1.02 8.74 4.89
C THR A 123 2.51 8.54 4.65
N LYS A 124 3.00 8.70 3.42
CA LYS A 124 4.43 8.65 3.07
C LYS A 124 5.09 10.04 3.02
N SER A 125 4.32 11.12 3.15
CA SER A 125 4.88 12.46 3.32
C SER A 125 5.54 12.57 4.69
N ALA A 126 6.69 13.26 4.76
CA ALA A 126 7.36 13.55 6.03
C ALA A 126 6.54 14.48 6.94
N THR A 127 5.59 15.21 6.36
CA THR A 127 4.73 16.16 7.06
C THR A 127 3.32 16.09 6.49
N TYR A 128 2.33 15.79 7.33
CA TYR A 128 0.92 15.94 7.02
C TYR A 128 0.22 16.64 8.18
N THR A 129 -0.88 17.32 7.87
CA THR A 129 -1.70 18.00 8.88
C THR A 129 -2.94 17.17 9.22
N ASN A 130 -3.55 17.44 10.37
CA ASN A 130 -4.84 16.84 10.71
C ASN A 130 -5.93 17.24 9.69
N GLU A 131 -5.84 18.43 9.09
CA GLU A 131 -6.76 18.87 8.05
C GLU A 131 -6.66 18.02 6.77
N ASP A 132 -5.46 17.61 6.38
CA ASP A 132 -5.25 16.70 5.25
C ASP A 132 -5.95 15.35 5.48
N LEU A 133 -5.82 14.81 6.70
CA LEU A 133 -6.46 13.54 7.08
C LEU A 133 -7.98 13.64 7.12
N LEU A 134 -8.53 14.72 7.68
CA LEU A 134 -9.99 14.96 7.69
C LEU A 134 -10.53 15.16 6.27
N THR A 135 -9.77 15.82 5.40
CA THR A 135 -10.11 15.97 3.99
C THR A 135 -10.14 14.61 3.29
N LEU A 136 -9.16 13.73 3.57
CA LEU A 136 -9.12 12.38 3.04
C LEU A 136 -10.29 11.52 3.55
N GLU A 137 -10.59 11.56 4.86
CA GLU A 137 -11.74 10.89 5.48
C GLU A 137 -13.04 11.27 4.76
N LYS A 138 -13.27 12.58 4.54
CA LYS A 138 -14.44 13.07 3.82
C LYS A 138 -14.50 12.58 2.37
N LYS A 139 -13.36 12.46 1.68
CA LYS A 139 -13.30 11.91 0.32
C LYS A 139 -13.69 10.43 0.30
N TYR A 140 -13.20 9.63 1.25
CA TYR A 140 -13.61 8.23 1.41
C TYR A 140 -15.13 8.12 1.64
N GLU A 141 -15.67 8.88 2.60
CA GLU A 141 -17.10 8.85 2.93
C GLU A 141 -17.96 9.28 1.73
N THR A 142 -17.54 10.29 0.98
CA THR A 142 -18.25 10.73 -0.23
C THR A 142 -18.25 9.64 -1.31
N THR A 143 -17.10 9.02 -1.57
CA THR A 143 -16.99 7.94 -2.56
C THR A 143 -17.80 6.71 -2.15
N LEU A 144 -17.80 6.35 -0.86
CA LEU A 144 -18.61 5.25 -0.33
C LEU A 144 -20.12 5.52 -0.46
N ASN A 145 -20.56 6.76 -0.23
CA ASN A 145 -21.95 7.16 -0.44
C ASN A 145 -22.35 7.13 -1.93
N GLU A 146 -21.44 7.43 -2.84
CA GLU A 146 -21.68 7.36 -4.30
C GLU A 146 -21.76 5.91 -4.82
N ILE A 147 -20.87 5.03 -4.36
CA ILE A 147 -20.78 3.62 -4.81
C ILE A 147 -21.80 2.72 -4.10
N GLY A 148 -22.17 3.09 -2.87
CA GLY A 148 -22.97 2.28 -1.98
C GLY A 148 -22.16 1.22 -1.22
N LYS A 149 -22.70 0.78 -0.09
CA LYS A 149 -22.13 -0.31 0.73
C LYS A 149 -22.43 -1.67 0.08
N THR A 150 -21.70 -1.97 -0.99
CA THR A 150 -21.72 -3.28 -1.66
C THR A 150 -20.49 -4.10 -1.26
N ALA A 151 -20.50 -5.41 -1.49
CA ALA A 151 -19.34 -6.28 -1.22
C ALA A 151 -18.04 -5.81 -1.93
N ASN A 152 -18.16 -5.04 -3.02
CA ASN A 152 -17.02 -4.47 -3.75
C ASN A 152 -16.36 -3.29 -3.02
N ALA A 153 -17.02 -2.69 -2.04
CA ALA A 153 -16.49 -1.57 -1.26
C ALA A 153 -15.56 -1.99 -0.12
N HIS A 154 -15.29 -3.29 0.06
CA HIS A 154 -14.51 -3.81 1.19
C HIS A 154 -13.11 -3.16 1.32
N THR A 155 -12.42 -2.92 0.20
CA THR A 155 -11.11 -2.25 0.21
C THR A 155 -11.21 -0.83 0.73
N LEU A 156 -12.20 -0.05 0.27
CA LEU A 156 -12.41 1.32 0.73
C LEU A 156 -12.77 1.37 2.22
N ILE A 157 -13.61 0.44 2.67
CA ILE A 157 -14.01 0.35 4.08
C ILE A 157 -12.81 0.02 4.96
N ARG A 158 -11.99 -0.96 4.54
CA ARG A 158 -10.76 -1.32 5.24
C ARG A 158 -9.81 -0.12 5.34
N ASP A 159 -9.55 0.55 4.22
CA ASP A 159 -8.60 1.66 4.17
C ASP A 159 -9.10 2.87 4.97
N LEU A 160 -10.42 3.14 4.96
CA LEU A 160 -11.03 4.18 5.81
C LEU A 160 -10.94 3.84 7.29
N ALA A 161 -11.19 2.59 7.68
CA ALA A 161 -11.04 2.14 9.06
C ALA A 161 -9.59 2.27 9.53
N HIS A 162 -8.63 1.90 8.67
CA HIS A 162 -7.21 2.09 8.94
C HIS A 162 -6.86 3.56 9.18
N LEU A 163 -7.32 4.46 8.30
CA LEU A 163 -7.14 5.91 8.45
C LEU A 163 -7.74 6.42 9.77
N LYS A 164 -8.97 5.99 10.10
CA LYS A 164 -9.66 6.38 11.34
C LYS A 164 -8.88 5.95 12.59
N ALA A 165 -8.45 4.69 12.64
CA ALA A 165 -7.75 4.15 13.82
C ALA A 165 -6.31 4.69 13.96
N PHE A 166 -5.48 4.50 12.93
CA PHE A 166 -4.03 4.71 13.04
C PHE A 166 -3.58 6.16 12.85
N TYR A 167 -4.40 7.00 12.22
CA TYR A 167 -4.02 8.39 11.90
C TYR A 167 -4.93 9.43 12.54
N LEU A 168 -6.24 9.20 12.58
CA LEU A 168 -7.20 10.15 13.17
C LEU A 168 -7.48 9.90 14.65
N ASN A 169 -6.88 8.87 15.25
CA ASN A 169 -7.10 8.49 16.65
C ASN A 169 -8.58 8.23 16.98
N LYS A 170 -9.31 7.61 16.06
CA LYS A 170 -10.72 7.19 16.19
C LYS A 170 -10.86 5.65 16.05
N PRO A 171 -10.23 4.84 16.92
CA PRO A 171 -10.27 3.39 16.80
C PRO A 171 -11.68 2.82 17.03
N THR A 172 -12.50 3.44 17.89
CA THR A 172 -13.90 3.02 18.13
C THR A 172 -14.72 3.10 16.85
N ASP A 173 -14.67 4.24 16.15
CA ASP A 173 -15.39 4.47 14.90
C ASP A 173 -14.92 3.50 13.80
N ALA A 174 -13.63 3.16 13.79
CA ALA A 174 -13.07 2.19 12.86
C ALA A 174 -13.56 0.76 13.12
N LEU A 175 -13.63 0.34 14.39
CA LEU A 175 -14.17 -0.97 14.78
C LEU A 175 -15.66 -1.09 14.42
N GLU A 176 -16.46 -0.07 14.74
CA GLU A 176 -17.89 -0.02 14.36
C GLU A 176 -18.06 -0.12 12.85
N LEU A 177 -17.31 0.67 12.08
CA LEU A 177 -17.36 0.67 10.62
C LEU A 177 -17.07 -0.73 10.03
N LEU A 178 -16.05 -1.42 10.53
CA LEU A 178 -15.67 -2.75 10.05
C LEU A 178 -16.70 -3.80 10.44
N ASN A 179 -17.19 -3.78 11.69
CA ASN A 179 -18.21 -4.71 12.17
C ASN A 179 -19.52 -4.58 11.39
N ASP A 180 -20.01 -3.34 11.23
CA ASP A 180 -21.21 -3.06 10.44
C ASP A 180 -21.08 -3.56 9.00
N PHE A 181 -19.92 -3.36 8.38
CA PHE A 181 -19.72 -3.77 7.00
C PHE A 181 -19.60 -5.28 6.83
N MET A 182 -19.10 -6.01 7.84
CA MET A 182 -19.05 -7.48 7.80
C MET A 182 -20.44 -8.14 7.73
N GLU A 183 -21.50 -7.44 8.14
CA GLU A 183 -22.89 -7.91 8.01
C GLU A 183 -23.43 -7.80 6.58
N THR A 184 -22.69 -7.17 5.66
CA THR A 184 -23.13 -6.96 4.28
C THR A 184 -23.33 -8.30 3.55
N PRO A 185 -24.51 -8.53 2.93
CA PRO A 185 -24.78 -9.75 2.19
C PRO A 185 -23.79 -9.96 1.03
N ARG A 186 -23.49 -11.24 0.73
CA ARG A 186 -22.62 -11.66 -0.40
C ARG A 186 -21.17 -11.21 -0.30
N LEU A 187 -20.70 -10.82 0.89
CA LEU A 187 -19.28 -10.57 1.11
C LEU A 187 -18.50 -11.89 1.06
N GLU A 188 -17.58 -12.00 0.10
CA GLU A 188 -16.76 -13.21 -0.08
C GLU A 188 -15.88 -13.49 1.14
N ALA A 189 -15.63 -14.77 1.43
CA ALA A 189 -14.83 -15.19 2.58
C ALA A 189 -13.43 -14.55 2.60
N LYS A 190 -12.80 -14.36 1.44
CA LYS A 190 -11.49 -13.71 1.33
C LYS A 190 -11.56 -12.23 1.72
N ASN A 191 -12.59 -11.51 1.29
CA ASN A 191 -12.82 -10.11 1.64
C ASN A 191 -13.15 -9.96 3.13
N GLN A 192 -13.95 -10.87 3.70
CA GLN A 192 -14.19 -10.94 5.15
C GLN A 192 -12.87 -11.10 5.92
N ALA A 193 -11.98 -11.97 5.45
CA ALA A 193 -10.72 -12.20 6.12
C ALA A 193 -9.76 -10.99 6.05
N TYR A 194 -9.74 -10.22 4.97
CA TYR A 194 -9.03 -8.93 4.93
C TYR A 194 -9.57 -7.93 5.97
N LEU A 195 -10.89 -7.86 6.14
CA LEU A 195 -11.50 -6.99 7.16
C LEU A 195 -11.20 -7.49 8.58
N LYS A 196 -11.21 -8.81 8.81
CA LYS A 196 -10.82 -9.41 10.09
C LYS A 196 -9.36 -9.14 10.44
N LEU A 197 -8.46 -9.16 9.47
CA LEU A 197 -7.07 -8.75 9.71
C LEU A 197 -6.98 -7.30 10.15
N GLU A 198 -7.74 -6.41 9.52
CA GLU A 198 -7.75 -5.00 9.91
C GLU A 198 -8.37 -4.79 11.29
N LEU A 199 -9.46 -5.48 11.62
CA LEU A 199 -10.00 -5.50 12.98
C LEU A 199 -8.94 -5.94 14.00
N ALA A 200 -8.23 -7.04 13.71
CA ALA A 200 -7.17 -7.54 14.59
C ALA A 200 -6.02 -6.52 14.76
N ASN A 201 -5.64 -5.83 13.68
CA ASN A 201 -4.65 -4.74 13.73
C ASN A 201 -5.13 -3.61 14.67
N ILE A 202 -6.38 -3.20 14.56
CA ILE A 202 -6.96 -2.15 15.40
C ILE A 202 -7.07 -2.61 16.87
N TYR A 203 -7.48 -3.85 17.13
CA TYR A 203 -7.49 -4.40 18.49
C TYR A 203 -6.09 -4.40 19.11
N LEU A 204 -5.07 -4.86 18.38
CA LEU A 204 -3.67 -4.80 18.82
C LEU A 204 -3.22 -3.36 19.09
N PHE A 205 -3.62 -2.43 18.23
CA PHE A 205 -3.33 -1.00 18.36
C PHE A 205 -3.96 -0.40 19.63
N THR A 206 -5.19 -0.81 19.96
CA THR A 206 -5.88 -0.38 21.19
C THR A 206 -5.41 -1.12 22.46
N GLY A 207 -4.67 -2.23 22.32
CA GLY A 207 -4.15 -3.03 23.42
C GLY A 207 -4.96 -4.27 23.76
N ASP A 208 -6.01 -4.60 23.01
CA ASP A 208 -6.73 -5.87 23.14
C ASP A 208 -5.99 -6.99 22.37
N ILE A 209 -4.89 -7.46 22.96
CA ILE A 209 -3.99 -8.44 22.36
C ILE A 209 -4.69 -9.79 22.15
N TRP A 210 -5.62 -10.16 23.03
CA TRP A 210 -6.29 -11.45 22.97
C TRP A 210 -7.31 -11.50 21.83
N GLU A 211 -8.11 -10.45 21.66
CA GLU A 211 -9.05 -10.37 20.54
C GLU A 211 -8.31 -10.30 19.20
N ALA A 212 -7.20 -9.54 19.14
CA ALA A 212 -6.32 -9.53 17.99
C ALA A 212 -5.78 -10.93 17.64
N SER A 213 -5.23 -11.64 18.63
CA SER A 213 -4.68 -12.99 18.40
C SER A 213 -5.74 -14.00 17.97
N LEU A 214 -6.95 -13.90 18.54
CA LEU A 214 -8.07 -14.74 18.14
C LEU A 214 -8.42 -14.53 16.66
N LEU A 215 -8.58 -13.29 16.24
CA LEU A 215 -8.93 -12.94 14.86
C LEU A 215 -7.83 -13.35 13.87
N TYR A 216 -6.56 -13.07 14.17
CA TYR A 216 -5.44 -13.55 13.35
C TYR A 216 -5.45 -15.09 13.24
N SER A 217 -5.73 -15.80 14.33
CA SER A 217 -5.79 -17.27 14.34
C SER A 217 -6.95 -17.81 13.49
N GLN A 218 -8.10 -17.13 13.49
CA GLN A 218 -9.23 -17.48 12.62
C GLN A 218 -8.85 -17.34 11.13
N VAL A 219 -8.15 -16.27 10.76
CA VAL A 219 -7.72 -16.03 9.38
C VAL A 219 -6.64 -17.04 8.96
N ASP A 220 -5.61 -17.27 9.78
CA ASP A 220 -4.58 -18.30 9.53
C ASP A 220 -5.23 -19.67 9.29
N LYS A 221 -6.13 -20.09 10.18
CA LYS A 221 -6.81 -21.39 10.07
C LYS A 221 -7.66 -21.52 8.80
N ALA A 222 -8.31 -20.45 8.37
CA ALA A 222 -9.16 -20.44 7.18
C ALA A 222 -8.36 -20.36 5.86
N PHE A 223 -7.18 -19.74 5.87
CA PHE A 223 -6.39 -19.41 4.67
C PHE A 223 -4.95 -19.94 4.71
N LYS A 224 -4.73 -21.13 5.30
CA LYS A 224 -3.40 -21.72 5.57
C LYS A 224 -2.39 -21.75 4.42
N GLN A 225 -2.88 -21.83 3.18
CA GLN A 225 -2.04 -21.96 1.96
C GLN A 225 -2.10 -20.69 1.09
N ASP A 226 -2.80 -19.65 1.55
CA ASP A 226 -2.87 -18.36 0.90
C ASP A 226 -1.95 -17.39 1.66
N GLN A 227 -1.43 -16.40 0.95
CA GLN A 227 -0.64 -15.30 1.53
C GLN A 227 -1.37 -14.61 2.68
N LEU A 228 -2.71 -14.61 2.64
CA LEU A 228 -3.55 -14.07 3.70
C LEU A 228 -3.35 -14.78 5.04
N GLY A 229 -3.30 -16.13 5.03
CA GLY A 229 -3.06 -16.90 6.25
C GLY A 229 -1.63 -16.71 6.76
N GLU A 230 -0.65 -16.60 5.85
CA GLU A 230 0.74 -16.29 6.20
C GLU A 230 0.86 -14.93 6.88
N THR A 231 0.10 -13.93 6.41
CA THR A 231 0.06 -12.59 7.01
C THR A 231 -0.50 -12.66 8.42
N ALA A 232 -1.62 -13.36 8.58
CA ALA A 232 -2.25 -13.56 9.89
C ALA A 232 -1.32 -14.27 10.87
N LYS A 233 -0.62 -15.32 10.40
CA LYS A 233 0.34 -16.08 11.19
C LYS A 233 1.54 -15.22 11.62
N PHE A 234 2.03 -14.34 10.75
CA PHE A 234 3.09 -13.39 11.08
C PHE A 234 2.66 -12.42 12.18
N PHE A 235 1.47 -11.83 12.08
CA PHE A 235 0.97 -10.94 13.13
C PHE A 235 0.72 -11.66 14.46
N ASN A 236 0.24 -12.91 14.42
CA ASN A 236 0.19 -13.74 15.62
C ASN A 236 1.56 -14.00 16.23
N ALA A 237 2.59 -14.24 15.42
CA ALA A 237 3.96 -14.37 15.90
C ALA A 237 4.49 -13.08 16.52
N LYS A 238 4.10 -11.92 15.97
CA LYS A 238 4.39 -10.62 16.59
C LYS A 238 3.72 -10.47 17.97
N ILE A 239 2.49 -10.95 18.14
CA ILE A 239 1.83 -10.96 19.46
C ILE A 239 2.65 -11.79 20.46
N SER A 240 3.05 -13.01 20.08
CA SER A 240 3.90 -13.87 20.91
C SER A 240 5.22 -13.18 21.28
N PHE A 241 5.81 -12.43 20.34
CA PHE A 241 6.99 -11.61 20.58
C PHE A 241 6.70 -10.49 21.60
N TYR A 242 5.61 -9.76 21.45
CA TYR A 242 5.20 -8.69 22.37
C TYR A 242 4.88 -9.16 23.79
N THR A 243 4.38 -10.39 23.94
CA THR A 243 4.09 -10.99 25.25
C THR A 243 5.29 -11.68 25.88
N GLY A 244 6.44 -11.73 25.18
CA GLY A 244 7.67 -12.36 25.66
C GLY A 244 7.73 -13.88 25.47
N ASP A 245 6.75 -14.49 24.80
CA ASP A 245 6.79 -15.90 24.39
C ASP A 245 7.63 -16.07 23.12
N PHE A 246 8.92 -15.81 23.26
CA PHE A 246 9.85 -15.79 22.14
C PHE A 246 10.08 -17.16 21.50
N ASP A 247 9.99 -18.24 22.29
CA ASP A 247 10.13 -19.60 21.78
C ASP A 247 8.97 -19.93 20.84
N TRP A 248 7.75 -19.55 21.22
CA TRP A 248 6.57 -19.68 20.37
C TRP A 248 6.62 -18.75 19.15
N ALA A 249 6.99 -17.49 19.34
CA ALA A 249 7.17 -16.53 18.24
C ALA A 249 8.16 -17.08 17.20
N LYS A 250 9.32 -17.59 17.65
CA LYS A 250 10.35 -18.16 16.78
C LYS A 250 9.83 -19.38 16.02
N ALA A 251 9.13 -20.30 16.70
CA ALA A 251 8.56 -21.49 16.04
C ALA A 251 7.58 -21.10 14.92
N GLN A 252 6.73 -20.09 15.13
CA GLN A 252 5.81 -19.59 14.11
C GLN A 252 6.55 -18.95 12.92
N LEU A 253 7.59 -18.15 13.19
CA LEU A 253 8.40 -17.46 12.18
C LEU A 253 9.26 -18.43 11.35
N ASP A 254 9.78 -19.50 11.96
CA ASP A 254 10.56 -20.52 11.25
C ASP A 254 9.73 -21.24 10.18
N VAL A 255 8.42 -21.42 10.41
CA VAL A 255 7.51 -21.94 9.37
C VAL A 255 7.32 -20.94 8.23
N LEU A 256 7.25 -19.64 8.53
CA LEU A 256 7.06 -18.60 7.51
C LEU A 256 8.31 -18.39 6.64
N LYS A 257 9.51 -18.56 7.22
CA LYS A 257 10.80 -18.53 6.49
C LYS A 257 10.92 -19.62 5.43
N ALA A 258 10.24 -20.76 5.64
CA ALA A 258 10.19 -21.86 4.69
C ALA A 258 9.15 -21.65 3.57
N SER A 259 8.30 -20.62 3.66
CA SER A 259 7.34 -20.30 2.61
C SER A 259 7.99 -19.53 1.45
N THR A 260 7.47 -19.74 0.24
CA THR A 260 7.98 -19.16 -1.02
C THR A 260 7.49 -17.73 -1.29
N SER A 261 6.58 -17.19 -0.47
CA SER A 261 6.05 -15.83 -0.66
C SER A 261 7.06 -14.77 -0.16
N LYS A 262 7.63 -14.00 -1.09
CA LYS A 262 8.68 -13.00 -0.79
C LYS A 262 8.23 -11.88 0.14
N LEU A 263 6.92 -11.62 0.25
CA LEU A 263 6.40 -10.41 0.90
C LEU A 263 6.51 -10.46 2.43
N ILE A 264 6.23 -11.61 3.05
CA ILE A 264 6.26 -11.75 4.52
C ILE A 264 7.54 -12.44 4.99
N ALA A 265 8.15 -13.27 4.13
CA ALA A 265 9.35 -14.02 4.48
C ALA A 265 10.49 -13.10 4.96
N ASN A 266 10.68 -11.92 4.36
CA ASN A 266 11.73 -10.98 4.76
C ASN A 266 11.49 -10.40 6.16
N ASP A 267 10.26 -9.96 6.45
CA ASP A 267 9.91 -9.41 7.77
C ASP A 267 9.94 -10.50 8.84
N ALA A 268 9.45 -11.70 8.52
CA ALA A 268 9.51 -12.86 9.39
C ALA A 268 10.95 -13.29 9.68
N MET A 269 11.82 -13.27 8.66
CA MET A 269 13.25 -13.56 8.80
C MET A 269 13.93 -12.52 9.69
N LYS A 270 13.66 -11.22 9.48
CA LYS A 270 14.21 -10.15 10.31
C LYS A 270 13.86 -10.34 11.78
N LEU A 271 12.57 -10.56 12.09
CA LEU A 271 12.13 -10.78 13.47
C LEU A 271 12.72 -12.07 14.07
N SER A 272 12.79 -13.15 13.28
CA SER A 272 13.39 -14.43 13.70
C SER A 272 14.87 -14.27 14.06
N ILE A 273 15.62 -13.48 13.28
CA ILE A 273 17.03 -13.16 13.57
C ILE A 273 17.13 -12.31 14.84
N THR A 274 16.31 -11.26 14.97
CA THR A 274 16.27 -10.44 16.19
C THR A 274 16.05 -11.29 17.43
N ILE A 275 15.11 -12.24 17.39
CA ILE A 275 14.87 -13.16 18.50
C ILE A 275 16.08 -14.08 18.73
N THR A 276 16.63 -14.66 17.68
CA THR A 276 17.75 -15.64 17.78
C THR A 276 19.01 -15.01 18.35
N ASP A 277 19.37 -13.81 17.89
CA ASP A 277 20.60 -13.12 18.29
C ASP A 277 20.53 -12.62 19.74
N ASN A 278 19.32 -12.44 20.30
CA ASN A 278 19.10 -11.85 21.62
C ASN A 278 18.59 -12.84 22.69
N ILE A 279 18.46 -14.13 22.36
CA ILE A 279 18.16 -15.22 23.31
C ILE A 279 19.39 -16.14 23.46
N GLY A 280 20.60 -15.56 23.49
CA GLY A 280 21.84 -16.31 23.66
C GLY A 280 21.87 -17.20 24.92
N ILE A 281 23.01 -17.90 25.11
CA ILE A 281 23.23 -18.95 26.13
C ILE A 281 22.92 -18.47 27.57
N ASP A 282 22.99 -17.15 27.83
CA ASP A 282 22.61 -16.56 29.11
C ASP A 282 21.10 -16.31 29.20
N THR A 283 20.46 -17.03 30.12
CA THR A 283 19.02 -17.12 30.44
C THR A 283 18.22 -15.80 30.66
N THR A 284 18.80 -14.62 30.45
CA THR A 284 18.10 -13.34 30.69
C THR A 284 17.37 -12.85 29.45
N LYS A 285 16.09 -13.23 29.32
CA LYS A 285 15.15 -12.73 28.28
C LYS A 285 14.75 -11.25 28.47
N ALA A 286 15.22 -10.59 29.53
CA ALA A 286 14.75 -9.29 29.97
C ALA A 286 15.02 -8.13 28.97
N PRO A 287 16.21 -7.99 28.36
CA PRO A 287 16.45 -6.92 27.39
C PRO A 287 15.58 -7.05 26.14
N LEU A 288 15.40 -8.28 25.64
CA LEU A 288 14.55 -8.54 24.48
C LEU A 288 13.07 -8.25 24.78
N LEU A 289 12.61 -8.50 26.01
CA LEU A 289 11.25 -8.17 26.43
C LEU A 289 11.01 -6.65 26.47
N ILE A 290 11.95 -5.87 27.00
CA ILE A 290 11.85 -4.41 26.99
C ILE A 290 11.80 -3.89 25.56
N PHE A 291 12.66 -4.42 24.67
CA PHE A 291 12.63 -4.08 23.25
C PHE A 291 11.30 -4.44 22.59
N ALA A 292 10.75 -5.63 22.86
CA ALA A 292 9.45 -6.05 22.33
C ALA A 292 8.29 -5.16 22.80
N GLN A 293 8.31 -4.75 24.07
CA GLN A 293 7.32 -3.81 24.62
C GLN A 293 7.45 -2.41 24.01
N ALA A 294 8.66 -1.93 23.79
CA ALA A 294 8.90 -0.68 23.09
C ALA A 294 8.39 -0.72 21.64
N ASP A 295 8.61 -1.83 20.92
CA ASP A 295 8.08 -2.01 19.57
C ASP A 295 6.53 -2.06 19.55
N LEU A 296 5.91 -2.67 20.56
CA LEU A 296 4.44 -2.62 20.73
C LEU A 296 3.97 -1.18 20.96
N TYR A 297 4.60 -0.41 21.85
CA TYR A 297 4.23 1.00 22.05
C TYR A 297 4.43 1.85 20.80
N ALA A 298 5.50 1.60 20.03
CA ALA A 298 5.69 2.24 18.74
C ALA A 298 4.54 1.89 17.77
N TYR A 299 4.11 0.63 17.73
CA TYR A 299 2.94 0.21 16.95
C TYR A 299 1.64 0.90 17.39
N GLN A 300 1.48 1.14 18.69
CA GLN A 300 0.31 1.81 19.28
C GLN A 300 0.37 3.35 19.20
N ASN A 301 1.30 3.92 18.43
CA ASN A 301 1.58 5.37 18.37
C ASN A 301 1.91 6.01 19.75
N LYS A 302 2.34 5.21 20.72
CA LYS A 302 2.81 5.65 22.04
C LYS A 302 4.31 5.93 22.00
N THR A 303 4.70 6.91 21.19
CA THR A 303 6.12 7.17 20.87
C THR A 303 6.94 7.55 22.09
N GLN A 304 6.36 8.33 23.02
CA GLN A 304 7.09 8.76 24.22
C GLN A 304 7.38 7.59 25.15
N GLU A 305 6.41 6.71 25.34
CA GLU A 305 6.52 5.50 26.15
C GLU A 305 7.47 4.49 25.51
N ALA A 306 7.44 4.35 24.18
CA ALA A 306 8.39 3.52 23.44
C ALA A 306 9.84 4.00 23.65
N LEU A 307 10.09 5.30 23.51
CA LEU A 307 11.42 5.88 23.73
C LEU A 307 11.89 5.72 25.17
N ALA A 308 11.01 5.95 26.16
CA ALA A 308 11.34 5.78 27.57
C ALA A 308 11.74 4.34 27.91
N LEU A 309 11.09 3.33 27.30
CA LEU A 309 11.50 1.94 27.44
C LEU A 309 12.86 1.67 26.79
N LEU A 310 13.13 2.19 25.60
CA LEU A 310 14.42 2.02 24.93
C LEU A 310 15.56 2.68 25.71
N ASP A 311 15.37 3.87 26.25
CA ASP A 311 16.37 4.56 27.09
C ASP A 311 16.72 3.77 28.36
N SER A 312 15.82 2.90 28.82
CA SER A 312 16.10 2.01 29.96
C SER A 312 17.08 0.88 29.62
N LEU A 313 17.14 0.47 28.36
CA LEU A 313 18.09 -0.55 27.88
C LEU A 313 19.53 -0.05 27.91
N GLU A 314 19.78 1.23 27.63
CA GLU A 314 21.13 1.82 27.67
C GLU A 314 21.71 1.89 29.09
N LYS A 315 20.85 1.82 30.11
CA LYS A 315 21.22 1.91 31.52
C LYS A 315 21.38 0.54 32.19
N THR A 316 21.10 -0.54 31.48
CA THR A 316 21.15 -1.92 31.99
C THR A 316 22.39 -2.63 31.45
#